data_AF-A0A955BUN3-F1
#
_entry.id   AF-A0A955BUN3-F1
#
_cell.length_a   1.000
_cell.length_b   1.000
_cell.length_c   1.000
_cell.angle_alpha   90.00
_cell.angle_beta   90.00
_cell.angle_gamma   90.00
#
_symmetry.space_group_name_H-M   'P 1'
#
loop_
_entity.id
_entity.type
_entity.pdbx_description
1 polymer ?
#
loop_
_entity_poly.entity_id
_entity_poly.type
_entity_poly.pdbx_seq_one_letter_code
_entity_poly.pdbx_strand_id
1 'polypeptide(L)'
;MIRRNGWVACIRVLACGCAVAFGGQAAIAVDYFWIGGTGDWAGNGNWDQGLSPEAQYEEVGIINNGGVATVSAAVPDSAGVILGQEEGDSGTLQVLSGGSINFVNSSGTPAGVANIGLNGTGVLDVRGGGSFSTTLLDVNAGSSVIIGSGAGSATVASTDLIYLNGVTTVHGAGHTFSAVGEAFLEGQSVYEPVIGASGVSQLSVGAGLTLGGRLNVQFSGGYVPSVGQSWDLFDAGSVAGAFANISAPTLPEGELYRVSTVAGGVNGKLVRLQLDAVLQLVVDWDSKSMSFSSPSGTVIDIDGYSILSNSGSLSVAQWNSLDDQNVSGWYEALPNSTSLNELNANAGGSLAVGSSPRTLGTPFQPVIGPFGTPTGDIKFEYATPSGEVVQGLVKYTGDRIVNNLLLTVDPATGEAQLKNSSLTTITIDGYSILSDSGSLIPGNGSWLSLDDQNEGGWIEAAPTANVLSELNPTGAATLLPGQGFSLGNLFDYASGDQDLELEFLFAGESEARTGAVLYGSIFPLATGDADFDDDGAVDGGDFLAWQRGFGIGSGAAASNGDANGDGAVNAADLAIWESQYGSSSMASATAIATPEPSSWLLAMAAVGAVVMQVRKRSLFCER
;
A
#
# COMPACT_ATOMS: atom_id res chain seq x y z
N MET A 1 17.03 -21.98 -7.92
CA MET A 1 17.21 -21.89 -9.39
C MET A 1 17.37 -23.30 -9.96
N ILE A 2 16.27 -24.06 -10.01
CA ILE A 2 16.20 -25.38 -10.67
C ILE A 2 15.54 -25.11 -12.02
N ARG A 3 16.24 -25.45 -13.11
CA ARG A 3 15.81 -25.16 -14.48
C ARG A 3 14.60 -26.05 -14.85
N ARG A 4 13.49 -25.42 -15.24
CA ARG A 4 12.37 -26.06 -15.96
C ARG A 4 12.89 -26.62 -17.28
N ASN A 5 12.93 -27.94 -17.43
CA ASN A 5 13.10 -28.58 -18.74
C ASN A 5 11.74 -29.12 -19.17
N GLY A 6 11.12 -28.41 -20.11
CA GLY A 6 9.87 -28.80 -20.76
C GLY A 6 10.06 -30.07 -21.60
N TRP A 7 9.09 -30.97 -21.48
CA TRP A 7 8.82 -32.04 -22.43
C TRP A 7 7.31 -32.09 -22.64
N VAL A 8 6.83 -31.41 -23.68
CA VAL A 8 5.48 -31.60 -24.22
C VAL A 8 5.65 -32.23 -25.60
N ALA A 9 5.28 -33.50 -25.72
CA ALA A 9 5.21 -34.19 -27.00
C ALA A 9 3.81 -33.99 -27.58
N CYS A 10 3.67 -33.00 -28.47
CA CYS A 10 2.47 -32.80 -29.28
C CYS A 10 2.51 -33.76 -30.48
N ILE A 11 1.56 -34.70 -30.59
CA ILE A 11 1.38 -35.54 -31.78
C ILE A 11 -0.06 -35.39 -32.28
N ARG A 12 -0.22 -34.70 -33.43
CA ARG A 12 -1.41 -34.77 -34.29
C ARG A 12 -1.25 -35.94 -35.26
N VAL A 13 -2.19 -36.90 -35.30
CA VAL A 13 -2.24 -37.93 -36.35
C VAL A 13 -3.59 -37.86 -37.09
N LEU A 14 -3.49 -37.69 -38.41
CA LEU A 14 -4.60 -37.82 -39.36
C LEU A 14 -5.15 -39.26 -39.37
N ALA A 15 -6.47 -39.39 -39.24
CA ALA A 15 -7.17 -40.66 -39.40
C ALA A 15 -7.22 -41.09 -40.88
N CYS A 16 -6.82 -42.34 -41.16
CA CYS A 16 -7.20 -43.07 -42.38
C CYS A 16 -7.68 -44.46 -41.96
N GLY A 17 -8.92 -44.80 -42.34
CA GLY A 17 -9.67 -45.91 -41.78
C GLY A 17 -9.27 -47.30 -42.28
N CYS A 18 -9.41 -48.29 -41.38
CA CYS A 18 -9.83 -49.64 -41.71
C CYS A 18 -10.31 -50.33 -40.42
N ALA A 19 -11.56 -50.82 -40.41
CA ALA A 19 -12.19 -51.44 -39.25
C ALA A 19 -11.84 -52.93 -39.15
N VAL A 20 -11.37 -53.37 -37.98
CA VAL A 20 -11.50 -54.75 -37.49
C VAL A 20 -11.75 -54.68 -35.98
N ALA A 21 -12.88 -55.22 -35.53
CA ALA A 21 -13.25 -55.29 -34.12
C ALA A 21 -12.81 -56.63 -33.51
N PHE A 22 -12.11 -56.60 -32.37
CA PHE A 22 -12.31 -57.46 -31.19
C PHE A 22 -11.39 -57.03 -30.03
N GLY A 23 -12.01 -56.68 -28.89
CA GLY A 23 -11.53 -56.96 -27.52
C GLY A 23 -10.29 -56.23 -27.00
N GLY A 24 -10.50 -55.09 -26.33
CA GLY A 24 -9.48 -54.36 -25.56
C GLY A 24 -8.94 -53.15 -26.32
N GLN A 25 -9.66 -52.01 -26.27
CA GLN A 25 -9.05 -50.74 -26.64
C GLN A 25 -7.94 -50.46 -25.63
N ALA A 26 -6.70 -50.34 -26.11
CA ALA A 26 -5.70 -49.56 -25.40
C ALA A 26 -6.30 -48.16 -25.21
N ALA A 27 -6.49 -47.72 -23.97
CA ALA A 27 -6.91 -46.35 -23.69
C ALA A 27 -5.83 -45.43 -24.28
N ILE A 28 -6.21 -44.67 -25.30
CA ILE A 28 -5.41 -43.55 -25.79
C ILE A 28 -5.97 -42.37 -25.01
N ALA A 29 -5.15 -41.63 -24.27
CA ALA A 29 -5.57 -40.40 -23.63
C ALA A 29 -6.29 -39.51 -24.66
N VAL A 30 -7.56 -39.20 -24.42
CA VAL A 30 -8.36 -38.29 -25.24
C VAL A 30 -8.62 -37.04 -24.42
N ASP A 31 -8.30 -35.89 -25.00
CA ASP A 31 -8.65 -34.59 -24.47
C ASP A 31 -10.14 -34.33 -24.74
N TYR A 32 -10.88 -33.99 -23.69
CA TYR A 32 -12.29 -33.64 -23.74
C TYR A 32 -12.42 -32.14 -23.60
N PHE A 33 -12.93 -31.46 -24.62
CA PHE A 33 -13.03 -30.01 -24.64
C PHE A 33 -14.43 -29.57 -24.20
N TRP A 34 -14.45 -28.66 -23.22
CA TRP A 34 -15.67 -28.00 -22.78
C TRP A 34 -16.19 -27.06 -23.88
N ILE A 35 -17.43 -27.29 -24.28
CA ILE A 35 -18.15 -26.48 -25.26
C ILE A 35 -19.34 -25.73 -24.64
N GLY A 36 -19.63 -26.01 -23.37
CA GLY A 36 -20.67 -25.31 -22.61
C GLY A 36 -20.30 -23.86 -22.30
N GLY A 37 -21.31 -23.03 -22.05
CA GLY A 37 -21.12 -21.76 -21.34
C GLY A 37 -20.95 -22.05 -19.85
N THR A 38 -21.99 -21.78 -19.05
CA THR A 38 -22.12 -22.32 -17.70
C THR A 38 -22.93 -23.61 -17.73
N GLY A 39 -22.42 -24.70 -17.15
CA GLY A 39 -23.12 -26.00 -17.17
C GLY A 39 -22.51 -27.03 -16.22
N ASP A 40 -23.25 -28.12 -15.98
CA ASP A 40 -22.81 -29.22 -15.11
C ASP A 40 -21.70 -30.06 -15.78
N TRP A 41 -20.61 -30.35 -15.05
CA TRP A 41 -19.52 -31.24 -15.47
C TRP A 41 -20.03 -32.60 -15.95
N ALA A 42 -21.01 -33.18 -15.26
CA ALA A 42 -21.62 -34.47 -15.62
C ALA A 42 -22.60 -34.37 -16.80
N GLY A 43 -22.88 -33.16 -17.28
CA GLY A 43 -23.70 -32.91 -18.46
C GLY A 43 -22.93 -33.28 -19.72
N ASN A 44 -23.10 -34.51 -20.19
CA ASN A 44 -22.47 -35.05 -21.41
C ASN A 44 -22.53 -34.11 -22.64
N GLY A 45 -23.61 -33.33 -22.79
CA GLY A 45 -23.76 -32.36 -23.89
C GLY A 45 -22.88 -31.10 -23.78
N ASN A 46 -22.18 -30.91 -22.66
CA ASN A 46 -21.25 -29.79 -22.45
C ASN A 46 -19.82 -30.11 -22.93
N TRP A 47 -19.58 -31.34 -23.39
CA TRP A 47 -18.29 -31.81 -23.88
C TRP A 47 -18.36 -32.14 -25.37
N ASP A 48 -17.30 -31.83 -26.11
CA ASP A 48 -17.19 -32.06 -27.55
C ASP A 48 -17.32 -33.55 -27.97
N GLN A 49 -16.87 -34.46 -27.10
CA GLN A 49 -17.01 -35.91 -27.28
C GLN A 49 -18.41 -36.44 -26.89
N GLY A 50 -19.29 -35.59 -26.36
CA GLY A 50 -20.65 -35.97 -25.95
C GLY A 50 -20.70 -36.88 -24.72
N LEU A 51 -19.64 -36.93 -23.93
CA LEU A 51 -19.50 -37.66 -22.66
C LEU A 51 -18.64 -36.82 -21.70
N SER A 52 -18.83 -36.96 -20.39
CA SER A 52 -17.93 -36.34 -19.41
C SER A 52 -16.61 -37.12 -19.26
N PRO A 53 -15.47 -36.47 -18.95
CA PRO A 53 -14.18 -37.14 -18.79
C PRO A 53 -14.16 -38.13 -17.63
N GLU A 54 -13.56 -39.30 -17.84
CA GLU A 54 -13.38 -40.36 -16.84
C GLU A 54 -11.93 -40.92 -16.78
N ALA A 55 -11.46 -41.23 -15.57
CA ALA A 55 -10.10 -41.67 -15.29
C ALA A 55 -9.81 -43.07 -15.85
N GLN A 56 -10.81 -43.94 -15.91
CA GLN A 56 -10.67 -45.31 -16.43
C GLN A 56 -10.26 -45.34 -17.92
N TYR A 57 -10.46 -44.23 -18.63
CA TYR A 57 -10.11 -44.05 -20.03
C TYR A 57 -8.99 -43.02 -20.23
N GLU A 58 -8.34 -42.59 -19.13
CA GLU A 58 -7.27 -41.59 -19.14
C GLU A 58 -7.70 -40.23 -19.69
N GLU A 59 -8.95 -39.84 -19.48
CA GLU A 59 -9.53 -38.65 -20.10
C GLU A 59 -9.30 -37.40 -19.25
N VAL A 60 -8.93 -36.31 -19.92
CA VAL A 60 -8.61 -35.01 -19.33
C VAL A 60 -9.65 -33.99 -19.78
N GLY A 61 -10.26 -33.29 -18.83
CA GLY A 61 -11.16 -32.18 -19.14
C GLY A 61 -10.39 -30.90 -19.43
N ILE A 62 -10.67 -30.25 -20.57
CA ILE A 62 -10.05 -28.98 -20.96
C ILE A 62 -11.12 -27.89 -21.07
N ILE A 63 -10.95 -26.79 -20.34
CA ILE A 63 -11.87 -25.64 -20.33
C ILE A 63 -11.10 -24.40 -20.77
N ASN A 64 -11.25 -24.01 -22.04
CA ASN A 64 -10.51 -22.90 -22.66
C ASN A 64 -11.40 -21.81 -23.26
N ASN A 65 -12.72 -22.04 -23.32
CA ASN A 65 -13.69 -21.20 -24.02
C ASN A 65 -14.28 -20.06 -23.17
N GLY A 66 -13.69 -19.78 -22.00
CA GLY A 66 -14.23 -18.86 -20.99
C GLY A 66 -15.44 -19.39 -20.21
N GLY A 67 -15.81 -20.65 -20.42
CA GLY A 67 -16.95 -21.29 -19.78
C GLY A 67 -16.72 -21.63 -18.30
N VAL A 68 -17.81 -21.99 -17.63
CA VAL A 68 -17.84 -22.40 -16.22
C VAL A 68 -18.43 -23.80 -16.12
N ALA A 69 -17.58 -24.79 -15.82
CA ALA A 69 -18.03 -26.13 -15.47
C ALA A 69 -18.36 -26.19 -13.97
N THR A 70 -19.61 -26.49 -13.64
CA THR A 70 -20.08 -26.63 -12.26
C THR A 70 -20.17 -28.10 -11.86
N VAL A 71 -19.77 -28.44 -10.64
CA VAL A 71 -19.93 -29.78 -10.05
C VAL A 71 -20.86 -29.65 -8.84
N SER A 72 -22.12 -30.10 -8.97
CA SER A 72 -23.12 -30.04 -7.88
C SER A 72 -23.43 -31.38 -7.19
N ALA A 73 -22.86 -32.47 -7.70
CA ALA A 73 -22.94 -33.80 -7.10
C ALA A 73 -21.59 -34.50 -7.27
N ALA A 74 -21.42 -35.67 -6.65
CA ALA A 74 -20.24 -36.51 -6.93
C ALA A 74 -20.22 -36.93 -8.41
N VAL A 75 -19.11 -36.69 -9.09
CA VAL A 75 -18.85 -37.13 -10.47
C VAL A 75 -17.79 -38.23 -10.47
N PRO A 76 -17.72 -39.06 -11.55
CA PRO A 76 -16.63 -40.02 -11.70
C PRO A 76 -15.26 -39.33 -11.64
N ASP A 77 -14.26 -40.06 -11.17
CA ASP A 77 -12.87 -39.58 -11.19
C ASP A 77 -12.44 -39.33 -12.65
N SER A 78 -11.57 -38.34 -12.88
CA SER A 78 -10.97 -38.03 -14.18
C SER A 78 -9.44 -38.13 -14.12
N ALA A 79 -8.76 -38.26 -15.25
CA ALA A 79 -7.29 -38.30 -15.28
C ALA A 79 -6.67 -36.91 -15.09
N GLY A 80 -7.42 -35.82 -15.31
CA GLY A 80 -6.91 -34.48 -15.07
C GLY A 80 -7.85 -33.38 -15.53
N VAL A 81 -7.47 -32.15 -15.26
CA VAL A 81 -8.14 -30.96 -15.77
C VAL A 81 -7.14 -29.90 -16.18
N ILE A 82 -7.43 -29.17 -17.26
CA ILE A 82 -6.69 -27.99 -17.70
C ILE A 82 -7.69 -26.85 -17.87
N LEU A 83 -7.46 -25.73 -17.18
CA LEU A 83 -8.21 -24.49 -17.35
C LEU A 83 -7.32 -23.47 -18.06
N GLY A 84 -7.72 -22.93 -19.20
CA GLY A 84 -6.92 -21.94 -19.94
C GLY A 84 -5.57 -22.48 -20.41
N GLN A 85 -5.59 -23.37 -21.39
CA GLN A 85 -4.39 -24.05 -21.90
C GLN A 85 -3.41 -23.13 -22.64
N GLU A 86 -3.91 -22.27 -23.53
CA GLU A 86 -3.11 -21.40 -24.40
C GLU A 86 -3.27 -19.92 -24.04
N GLU A 87 -2.37 -19.07 -24.55
CA GLU A 87 -2.44 -17.62 -24.35
C GLU A 87 -3.78 -17.05 -24.84
N GLY A 88 -4.48 -16.31 -23.98
CA GLY A 88 -5.80 -15.76 -24.25
C GLY A 88 -6.98 -16.71 -23.96
N ASP A 89 -6.72 -18.01 -23.73
CA ASP A 89 -7.74 -18.94 -23.28
C ASP A 89 -8.08 -18.68 -21.80
N SER A 90 -9.34 -18.96 -21.43
CA SER A 90 -9.76 -18.95 -20.04
C SER A 90 -10.76 -20.07 -19.71
N GLY A 91 -10.86 -20.43 -18.43
CA GLY A 91 -11.85 -21.41 -17.99
C GLY A 91 -12.01 -21.47 -16.48
N THR A 92 -13.20 -21.89 -16.04
CA THR A 92 -13.54 -21.99 -14.62
C THR A 92 -14.08 -23.38 -14.29
N LEU A 93 -13.53 -23.99 -13.24
CA LEU A 93 -14.12 -25.14 -12.56
C LEU A 93 -14.67 -24.70 -11.21
N GLN A 94 -15.97 -24.90 -11.00
CA GLN A 94 -16.65 -24.54 -9.77
C GLN A 94 -17.26 -25.77 -9.09
N VAL A 95 -16.75 -26.13 -7.92
CA VAL A 95 -17.28 -27.23 -7.11
C VAL A 95 -18.25 -26.66 -6.08
N LEU A 96 -19.53 -26.94 -6.28
CA LEU A 96 -20.63 -26.45 -5.44
C LEU A 96 -20.84 -27.35 -4.23
N SER A 97 -21.68 -26.89 -3.30
CA SER A 97 -22.07 -27.69 -2.13
C SER A 97 -22.69 -29.02 -2.55
N GLY A 98 -22.17 -30.14 -2.01
CA GLY A 98 -22.57 -31.49 -2.40
C GLY A 98 -21.83 -32.05 -3.63
N GLY A 99 -21.09 -31.20 -4.34
CA GLY A 99 -20.21 -31.59 -5.45
C GLY A 99 -18.94 -32.29 -4.97
N SER A 100 -18.51 -33.32 -5.70
CA SER A 100 -17.22 -33.98 -5.46
C SER A 100 -16.58 -34.39 -6.77
N ILE A 101 -15.33 -34.00 -6.99
CA ILE A 101 -14.54 -34.38 -8.18
C ILE A 101 -13.11 -34.75 -7.75
N ASN A 102 -12.57 -35.83 -8.32
CA ASN A 102 -11.20 -36.26 -8.06
C ASN A 102 -10.43 -36.43 -9.37
N PHE A 103 -9.19 -35.96 -9.38
CA PHE A 103 -8.22 -36.18 -10.45
C PHE A 103 -7.17 -37.17 -9.96
N VAL A 104 -7.17 -38.37 -10.53
CA VAL A 104 -6.38 -39.50 -10.03
C VAL A 104 -5.34 -39.93 -11.05
N ASN A 105 -4.24 -40.50 -10.56
CA ASN A 105 -3.24 -41.12 -11.42
C ASN A 105 -3.86 -42.19 -12.32
N SER A 106 -3.63 -42.07 -13.62
CA SER A 106 -3.92 -43.09 -14.63
C SER A 106 -2.62 -43.58 -15.26
N SER A 107 -2.66 -44.56 -16.16
CA SER A 107 -1.45 -45.06 -16.83
C SER A 107 -0.88 -44.10 -17.90
N GLY A 108 -1.57 -43.00 -18.21
CA GLY A 108 -1.20 -41.98 -19.19
C GLY A 108 -0.72 -40.65 -18.56
N THR A 109 -0.51 -39.63 -19.39
CA THR A 109 -0.11 -38.27 -18.96
C THR A 109 -1.10 -37.24 -19.53
N PRO A 110 -1.58 -36.26 -18.72
CA PRO A 110 -1.24 -35.98 -17.32
C PRO A 110 -1.93 -36.95 -16.34
N ALA A 111 -1.19 -37.48 -15.36
CA ALA A 111 -1.70 -38.42 -14.38
C ALA A 111 -2.19 -37.66 -13.13
N GLY A 112 -3.49 -37.48 -13.01
CA GLY A 112 -4.14 -36.84 -11.86
C GLY A 112 -3.81 -35.36 -11.70
N VAL A 113 -3.32 -34.67 -12.72
CA VAL A 113 -2.91 -33.25 -12.63
C VAL A 113 -4.10 -32.33 -12.86
N ALA A 114 -4.26 -31.33 -12.00
CA ALA A 114 -5.13 -30.18 -12.21
C ALA A 114 -4.28 -28.94 -12.50
N ASN A 115 -4.28 -28.48 -13.75
CA ASN A 115 -3.55 -27.30 -14.19
C ASN A 115 -4.50 -26.10 -14.34
N ILE A 116 -4.25 -25.05 -13.58
CA ILE A 116 -5.06 -23.84 -13.53
C ILE A 116 -4.27 -22.72 -14.20
N GLY A 117 -4.60 -22.45 -15.47
CA GLY A 117 -4.04 -21.41 -16.34
C GLY A 117 -2.65 -21.69 -16.88
N LEU A 118 -2.47 -22.78 -17.63
CA LEU A 118 -1.17 -23.22 -18.14
C LEU A 118 -0.38 -22.10 -18.85
N ASN A 119 -0.87 -21.64 -20.01
CA ASN A 119 -0.42 -20.42 -20.67
C ASN A 119 -1.53 -19.35 -20.73
N GLY A 120 -2.78 -19.72 -20.43
CA GLY A 120 -3.93 -18.84 -20.34
C GLY A 120 -4.25 -18.45 -18.89
N THR A 121 -5.53 -18.28 -18.59
CA THR A 121 -6.01 -18.00 -17.23
C THR A 121 -7.03 -19.03 -16.76
N GLY A 122 -7.00 -19.38 -15.47
CA GLY A 122 -7.90 -20.38 -14.90
C GLY A 122 -8.45 -19.96 -13.54
N VAL A 123 -9.67 -20.40 -13.25
CA VAL A 123 -10.28 -20.23 -11.92
C VAL A 123 -10.77 -21.57 -11.39
N LEU A 124 -10.23 -21.99 -10.24
CA LEU A 124 -10.78 -23.08 -9.45
C LEU A 124 -11.53 -22.49 -8.24
N ASP A 125 -12.86 -22.62 -8.19
CA ASP A 125 -13.68 -22.17 -7.05
C ASP A 125 -14.31 -23.38 -6.34
N VAL A 126 -13.82 -23.73 -5.16
CA VAL A 126 -14.36 -24.81 -4.33
C VAL A 126 -15.14 -24.20 -3.18
N ARG A 127 -16.47 -24.20 -3.32
CA ARG A 127 -17.39 -23.59 -2.35
C ARG A 127 -17.56 -24.44 -1.10
N GLY A 128 -18.12 -23.84 -0.06
CA GLY A 128 -18.50 -24.54 1.17
C GLY A 128 -19.36 -25.78 0.89
N GLY A 129 -18.90 -26.93 1.38
CA GLY A 129 -19.53 -28.24 1.16
C GLY A 129 -19.15 -28.93 -0.16
N GLY A 130 -18.29 -28.33 -1.00
CA GLY A 130 -17.72 -28.95 -2.19
C GLY A 130 -16.40 -29.67 -1.89
N SER A 131 -16.07 -30.70 -2.67
CA SER A 131 -14.84 -31.48 -2.52
C SER A 131 -14.08 -31.61 -3.85
N PHE A 132 -12.81 -31.25 -3.82
CA PHE A 132 -11.88 -31.37 -4.93
C PHE A 132 -10.63 -32.12 -4.45
N SER A 133 -10.22 -33.16 -5.18
CA SER A 133 -8.91 -33.76 -4.97
C SER A 133 -8.15 -33.97 -6.28
N THR A 134 -6.83 -33.98 -6.19
CA THR A 134 -5.93 -34.16 -7.32
C THR A 134 -4.65 -34.85 -6.87
N THR A 135 -3.87 -35.42 -7.78
CA THR A 135 -2.49 -35.83 -7.47
C THR A 135 -1.56 -34.63 -7.41
N LEU A 136 -1.72 -33.65 -8.30
CA LEU A 136 -0.91 -32.45 -8.35
C LEU A 136 -1.79 -31.26 -8.73
N LEU A 137 -1.79 -30.23 -7.88
CA LEU A 137 -2.43 -28.95 -8.19
C LEU A 137 -1.37 -27.96 -8.67
N ASP A 138 -1.48 -27.47 -9.90
CA ASP A 138 -0.59 -26.45 -10.46
C ASP A 138 -1.39 -25.20 -10.81
N VAL A 139 -1.27 -24.16 -9.99
CA VAL A 139 -1.89 -22.85 -10.23
C VAL A 139 -0.82 -21.91 -10.77
N ASN A 140 -0.98 -21.48 -12.02
CA ASN A 140 -0.03 -20.65 -12.72
C ASN A 140 -0.32 -19.14 -12.50
N ALA A 141 0.63 -18.29 -12.90
CA ALA A 141 0.50 -16.84 -12.77
C ALA A 141 -0.73 -16.30 -13.52
N GLY A 142 -1.39 -15.28 -12.97
CA GLY A 142 -2.63 -14.73 -13.53
C GLY A 142 -3.88 -15.58 -13.32
N SER A 143 -3.76 -16.73 -12.66
CA SER A 143 -4.86 -17.64 -12.33
C SER A 143 -5.17 -17.67 -10.85
N SER A 144 -6.32 -18.22 -10.48
CA SER A 144 -6.78 -18.21 -9.08
C SER A 144 -7.35 -19.53 -8.61
N VAL A 145 -7.13 -19.83 -7.33
CA VAL A 145 -7.87 -20.82 -6.57
C VAL A 145 -8.59 -20.15 -5.40
N ILE A 146 -9.88 -20.43 -5.25
CA ILE A 146 -10.76 -19.86 -4.23
C ILE A 146 -11.32 -21.03 -3.42
N ILE A 147 -11.15 -20.99 -2.10
CA ILE A 147 -11.51 -22.08 -1.20
C ILE A 147 -12.47 -21.57 -0.13
N GLY A 148 -13.60 -22.24 0.00
CA GLY A 148 -14.50 -22.04 1.15
C GLY A 148 -15.51 -20.92 0.99
N SER A 149 -15.74 -20.40 -0.22
CA SER A 149 -16.79 -19.40 -0.43
C SER A 149 -18.17 -19.98 -0.10
N GLY A 150 -18.99 -19.28 0.70
CA GLY A 150 -20.32 -19.74 1.11
C GLY A 150 -20.35 -20.62 2.37
N ALA A 151 -21.46 -21.35 2.57
CA ALA A 151 -21.70 -22.13 3.80
C ALA A 151 -21.19 -23.57 3.70
N GLY A 152 -20.67 -24.11 4.80
CA GLY A 152 -20.17 -25.50 4.88
C GLY A 152 -18.66 -25.62 4.66
N SER A 153 -18.12 -26.83 4.84
CA SER A 153 -16.67 -27.08 4.72
C SER A 153 -16.28 -27.48 3.30
N ALA A 154 -15.48 -26.67 2.62
CA ALA A 154 -14.79 -27.05 1.39
C ALA A 154 -13.61 -28.00 1.66
N THR A 155 -13.31 -28.86 0.69
CA THR A 155 -12.11 -29.70 0.67
C THR A 155 -11.34 -29.47 -0.63
N VAL A 156 -10.05 -29.12 -0.52
CA VAL A 156 -9.07 -29.07 -1.61
C VAL A 156 -7.85 -29.87 -1.19
N ALA A 157 -7.62 -31.02 -1.82
CA ALA A 157 -6.55 -31.93 -1.43
C ALA A 157 -5.67 -32.32 -2.61
N SER A 158 -4.36 -32.25 -2.43
CA SER A 158 -3.36 -32.86 -3.30
C SER A 158 -2.70 -34.05 -2.61
N THR A 159 -2.59 -35.18 -3.32
CA THR A 159 -1.89 -36.37 -2.79
C THR A 159 -0.38 -36.32 -2.98
N ASP A 160 0.16 -35.29 -3.64
CA ASP A 160 1.60 -35.08 -3.81
C ASP A 160 1.95 -33.59 -3.71
N LEU A 161 1.93 -32.86 -4.83
CA LEU A 161 2.44 -31.49 -4.89
C LEU A 161 1.33 -30.44 -5.05
N ILE A 162 1.59 -29.24 -4.52
CA ILE A 162 0.83 -28.03 -4.86
C ILE A 162 1.80 -26.91 -5.27
N TYR A 163 1.56 -26.32 -6.43
CA TYR A 163 2.17 -25.06 -6.87
C TYR A 163 1.11 -23.95 -6.86
N LEU A 164 1.37 -22.84 -6.17
CA LEU A 164 0.44 -21.72 -6.00
C LEU A 164 1.03 -20.44 -6.57
N ASN A 165 1.38 -20.41 -7.85
CA ASN A 165 2.03 -19.27 -8.52
C ASN A 165 1.06 -18.15 -8.92
N GLY A 166 -0.24 -18.36 -8.76
CA GLY A 166 -1.30 -17.36 -8.94
C GLY A 166 -1.81 -16.78 -7.62
N VAL A 167 -3.10 -16.45 -7.59
CA VAL A 167 -3.81 -15.96 -6.40
C VAL A 167 -4.48 -17.14 -5.69
N THR A 168 -4.23 -17.29 -4.38
CA THR A 168 -4.87 -18.31 -3.55
C THR A 168 -5.68 -17.65 -2.45
N THR A 169 -7.01 -17.72 -2.54
CA THR A 169 -7.92 -17.11 -1.54
C THR A 169 -8.55 -18.19 -0.67
N VAL A 170 -8.43 -18.06 0.65
CA VAL A 170 -9.00 -19.00 1.63
C VAL A 170 -9.98 -18.26 2.53
N HIS A 171 -11.27 -18.59 2.44
CA HIS A 171 -12.33 -17.93 3.20
C HIS A 171 -12.58 -18.61 4.54
N GLY A 172 -12.30 -17.93 5.65
CA GLY A 172 -12.67 -18.41 6.98
C GLY A 172 -12.06 -19.77 7.34
N ALA A 173 -12.57 -20.35 8.43
CA ALA A 173 -12.06 -21.59 9.02
C ALA A 173 -13.00 -22.78 8.78
N GLY A 174 -12.47 -23.99 8.99
CA GLY A 174 -13.22 -25.25 8.91
C GLY A 174 -13.17 -25.94 7.56
N HIS A 175 -12.34 -25.46 6.64
CA HIS A 175 -12.02 -26.09 5.35
C HIS A 175 -10.81 -27.00 5.47
N THR A 176 -10.77 -28.03 4.63
CA THR A 176 -9.60 -28.87 4.43
C THR A 176 -8.84 -28.34 3.22
N PHE A 177 -7.62 -27.85 3.43
CA PHE A 177 -6.70 -27.52 2.36
C PHE A 177 -5.37 -28.21 2.64
N SER A 178 -4.95 -29.14 1.77
CA SER A 178 -3.81 -30.01 2.08
C SER A 178 -3.00 -30.47 0.89
N ALA A 179 -1.68 -30.59 1.07
CA ALA A 179 -0.74 -31.31 0.22
C ALA A 179 -0.07 -32.42 1.03
N VAL A 180 -0.09 -33.67 0.57
CA VAL A 180 0.62 -34.76 1.26
C VAL A 180 2.15 -34.61 1.12
N GLY A 181 2.62 -34.17 -0.05
CA GLY A 181 4.02 -33.89 -0.32
C GLY A 181 4.37 -32.43 -0.01
N GLU A 182 4.84 -31.71 -1.02
CA GLU A 182 5.37 -30.35 -0.89
C GLU A 182 4.41 -29.28 -1.44
N ALA A 183 4.57 -28.05 -0.94
CA ALA A 183 3.85 -26.89 -1.44
C ALA A 183 4.81 -25.73 -1.74
N PHE A 184 4.54 -25.01 -2.84
CA PHE A 184 5.39 -23.92 -3.33
C PHE A 184 4.58 -22.66 -3.58
N LEU A 185 5.03 -21.56 -2.98
CA LEU A 185 4.67 -20.19 -3.35
C LEU A 185 5.93 -19.53 -3.93
N GLU A 186 5.90 -19.17 -5.21
CA GLU A 186 7.01 -18.51 -5.90
C GLU A 186 6.91 -16.97 -5.78
N GLY A 187 7.83 -16.23 -6.42
CA GLY A 187 7.96 -14.79 -6.24
C GLY A 187 6.76 -13.94 -6.68
N GLN A 188 5.90 -14.47 -7.54
CA GLN A 188 4.69 -13.76 -8.04
C GLN A 188 3.39 -14.23 -7.36
N SER A 189 3.48 -15.23 -6.48
CA SER A 189 2.33 -15.77 -5.76
C SER A 189 1.67 -14.71 -4.89
N VAL A 190 0.34 -14.75 -4.79
CA VAL A 190 -0.42 -13.98 -3.81
C VAL A 190 -1.24 -14.94 -2.97
N TYR A 191 -0.99 -14.96 -1.66
CA TYR A 191 -1.79 -15.73 -0.71
C TYR A 191 -2.72 -14.80 0.07
N GLU A 192 -4.02 -15.07 0.01
CA GLU A 192 -5.09 -14.21 0.52
C GLU A 192 -5.94 -14.93 1.57
N PRO A 193 -5.51 -14.94 2.85
CA PRO A 193 -6.37 -15.41 3.92
C PRO A 193 -7.46 -14.37 4.20
N VAL A 194 -8.72 -14.76 3.98
CA VAL A 194 -9.89 -13.96 4.34
C VAL A 194 -10.36 -14.41 5.72
N ILE A 195 -9.83 -13.76 6.75
CA ILE A 195 -9.97 -14.15 8.15
C ILE A 195 -11.32 -13.68 8.69
N GLY A 196 -12.09 -14.61 9.26
CA GLY A 196 -13.34 -14.30 9.97
C GLY A 196 -13.19 -14.42 11.48
N ALA A 197 -14.29 -14.21 12.21
CA ALA A 197 -14.32 -14.36 13.67
C ALA A 197 -13.97 -15.78 14.16
N SER A 198 -14.14 -16.80 13.30
CA SER A 198 -13.73 -18.19 13.57
C SER A 198 -12.29 -18.49 13.16
N GLY A 199 -11.55 -17.50 12.66
CA GLY A 199 -10.20 -17.62 12.13
C GLY A 199 -10.16 -17.89 10.63
N VAL A 200 -9.11 -18.58 10.20
CA VAL A 200 -8.88 -19.03 8.82
C VAL A 200 -8.36 -20.46 8.81
N SER A 201 -8.66 -21.22 7.76
CA SER A 201 -8.11 -22.55 7.54
C SER A 201 -6.66 -22.47 7.05
N GLN A 202 -5.79 -23.27 7.67
CA GLN A 202 -4.40 -23.42 7.23
C GLN A 202 -4.28 -24.34 6.00
N LEU A 203 -3.23 -24.15 5.20
CA LEU A 203 -2.73 -25.17 4.29
C LEU A 203 -1.85 -26.17 5.07
N SER A 204 -2.28 -27.43 5.13
CA SER A 204 -1.52 -28.53 5.72
C SER A 204 -0.60 -29.19 4.69
N VAL A 205 0.72 -29.19 4.93
CA VAL A 205 1.75 -29.72 4.02
C VAL A 205 2.53 -30.83 4.72
N GLY A 206 2.44 -32.06 4.22
CA GLY A 206 3.08 -33.21 4.87
C GLY A 206 4.61 -33.18 4.84
N ALA A 207 5.21 -32.56 3.82
CA ALA A 207 6.66 -32.43 3.66
C ALA A 207 7.13 -30.96 3.74
N GLY A 208 7.69 -30.41 2.65
CA GLY A 208 8.28 -29.08 2.62
C GLY A 208 7.35 -27.99 2.10
N LEU A 209 7.32 -26.84 2.77
CA LEU A 209 6.72 -25.61 2.30
C LEU A 209 7.81 -24.62 1.89
N THR A 210 7.77 -24.13 0.66
CA THR A 210 8.59 -23.00 0.21
C THR A 210 7.72 -21.76 0.10
N LEU A 211 8.09 -20.71 0.83
CA LEU A 211 7.41 -19.41 0.84
C LEU A 211 8.14 -18.40 -0.05
N GLY A 212 7.34 -17.65 -0.79
CA GLY A 212 7.71 -16.50 -1.62
C GLY A 212 6.46 -15.64 -1.86
N GLY A 213 6.57 -14.62 -2.72
CA GLY A 213 5.42 -13.81 -3.12
C GLY A 213 4.89 -12.87 -2.03
N ARG A 214 3.64 -12.43 -2.18
CA ARG A 214 2.95 -11.49 -1.30
C ARG A 214 1.92 -12.20 -0.42
N LEU A 215 1.89 -11.86 0.86
CA LEU A 215 0.75 -12.16 1.75
C LEU A 215 -0.21 -10.98 1.71
N ASN A 216 -1.48 -11.19 1.36
CA ASN A 216 -2.51 -10.16 1.35
C ASN A 216 -3.64 -10.52 2.33
N VAL A 217 -3.52 -10.03 3.56
CA VAL A 217 -4.43 -10.34 4.66
C VAL A 217 -5.73 -9.56 4.47
N GLN A 218 -6.87 -10.23 4.66
CA GLN A 218 -8.19 -9.60 4.66
C GLN A 218 -8.99 -10.03 5.88
N PHE A 219 -9.85 -9.17 6.41
CA PHE A 219 -10.84 -9.54 7.42
C PHE A 219 -12.24 -9.44 6.85
N SER A 220 -13.12 -10.36 7.25
CA SER A 220 -14.48 -10.47 6.72
C SER A 220 -15.56 -10.38 7.80
N GLY A 221 -16.78 -10.05 7.41
CA GLY A 221 -17.94 -10.04 8.30
C GLY A 221 -17.87 -8.98 9.42
N GLY A 222 -17.11 -7.90 9.22
CA GLY A 222 -16.89 -6.86 10.23
C GLY A 222 -16.00 -7.31 11.39
N TYR A 223 -15.29 -8.43 11.25
CA TYR A 223 -14.33 -8.88 12.24
C TYR A 223 -13.16 -7.89 12.32
N VAL A 224 -12.91 -7.38 13.53
CA VAL A 224 -11.77 -6.52 13.85
C VAL A 224 -10.88 -7.29 14.81
N PRO A 225 -9.63 -7.61 14.42
CA PRO A 225 -8.71 -8.32 15.30
C PRO A 225 -8.32 -7.47 16.50
N SER A 226 -7.81 -8.12 17.55
CA SER A 226 -7.22 -7.44 18.71
C SER A 226 -5.80 -7.92 18.94
N VAL A 227 -4.96 -7.06 19.52
CA VAL A 227 -3.58 -7.40 19.91
C VAL A 227 -3.51 -8.74 20.66
N GLY A 228 -2.50 -9.53 20.33
CA GLY A 228 -2.24 -10.85 20.88
C GLY A 228 -2.98 -11.98 20.15
N GLN A 229 -3.84 -11.67 19.18
CA GLN A 229 -4.44 -12.70 18.32
C GLN A 229 -3.43 -13.19 17.27
N SER A 230 -3.56 -14.47 16.95
CA SER A 230 -2.73 -15.13 15.94
C SER A 230 -3.54 -16.12 15.11
N TRP A 231 -3.12 -16.30 13.86
CA TRP A 231 -3.72 -17.23 12.91
C TRP A 231 -2.63 -18.06 12.25
N ASP A 232 -2.80 -19.38 12.30
CA ASP A 232 -1.92 -20.32 11.62
C ASP A 232 -2.36 -20.42 10.16
N LEU A 233 -1.50 -19.98 9.24
CA LEU A 233 -1.78 -19.96 7.81
C LEU A 233 -1.31 -21.24 7.12
N PHE A 234 -0.24 -21.84 7.64
CA PHE A 234 0.33 -23.08 7.13
C PHE A 234 0.83 -23.98 8.27
N ASP A 235 0.74 -25.29 8.05
CA ASP A 235 1.30 -26.33 8.93
C ASP A 235 2.12 -27.30 8.08
N ALA A 236 3.45 -27.26 8.20
CA ALA A 236 4.36 -27.98 7.32
C ALA A 236 5.40 -28.82 8.10
N GLY A 237 5.93 -29.86 7.44
CA GLY A 237 7.06 -30.64 7.97
C GLY A 237 8.37 -29.85 8.01
N SER A 238 8.56 -28.96 7.04
CA SER A 238 9.64 -27.96 7.02
C SER A 238 9.19 -26.70 6.29
N VAL A 239 9.81 -25.56 6.62
CA VAL A 239 9.52 -24.26 5.99
C VAL A 239 10.83 -23.65 5.51
N ALA A 240 10.86 -23.19 4.27
CA ALA A 240 11.95 -22.44 3.67
C ALA A 240 11.42 -21.14 3.04
N GLY A 241 12.22 -20.07 3.08
CA GLY A 241 11.82 -18.77 2.54
C GLY A 241 10.89 -17.98 3.47
N ALA A 242 10.37 -16.87 2.95
CA ALA A 242 9.43 -15.97 3.60
C ALA A 242 8.62 -15.22 2.52
N PHE A 243 7.48 -14.64 2.89
CA PHE A 243 6.80 -13.69 2.02
C PHE A 243 7.72 -12.48 1.77
N ALA A 244 7.80 -12.04 0.51
CA ALA A 244 8.57 -10.87 0.13
C ALA A 244 7.93 -9.58 0.67
N ASN A 245 6.60 -9.50 0.62
CA ASN A 245 5.81 -8.36 1.08
C ASN A 245 4.57 -8.84 1.84
N ILE A 246 4.11 -8.02 2.79
CA ILE A 246 2.85 -8.21 3.50
C ILE A 246 1.99 -6.98 3.24
N SER A 247 0.77 -7.23 2.76
CA SER A 247 -0.31 -6.26 2.65
C SER A 247 -1.40 -6.66 3.63
N ALA A 248 -1.85 -5.70 4.41
CA ALA A 248 -2.87 -5.93 5.43
C ALA A 248 -3.62 -4.63 5.72
N PRO A 249 -4.83 -4.71 6.30
CA PRO A 249 -5.60 -3.52 6.67
C PRO A 249 -4.84 -2.64 7.65
N THR A 250 -5.08 -1.32 7.57
CA THR A 250 -4.45 -0.34 8.45
C THR A 250 -4.72 -0.66 9.92
N LEU A 251 -3.67 -0.58 10.73
CA LEU A 251 -3.72 -0.86 12.16
C LEU A 251 -3.77 0.44 12.99
N PRO A 252 -4.32 0.37 14.22
CA PRO A 252 -4.12 1.41 15.23
C PRO A 252 -2.63 1.66 15.51
N GLU A 253 -2.31 2.83 16.08
CA GLU A 253 -0.93 3.16 16.45
C GLU A 253 -0.34 2.15 17.46
N GLY A 254 0.92 1.77 17.25
CA GLY A 254 1.62 0.85 18.16
C GLY A 254 1.24 -0.63 17.96
N GLU A 255 0.62 -0.98 16.84
CA GLU A 255 0.32 -2.36 16.46
C GLU A 255 1.02 -2.71 15.14
N LEU A 256 1.45 -3.98 14.99
CA LEU A 256 1.99 -4.49 13.73
C LEU A 256 1.60 -5.95 13.47
N TYR A 257 1.56 -6.33 12.20
CA TYR A 257 1.49 -7.73 11.80
C TYR A 257 2.87 -8.37 11.76
N ARG A 258 3.05 -9.48 12.47
CA ARG A 258 4.25 -10.30 12.42
C ARG A 258 3.94 -11.64 11.79
N VAL A 259 4.74 -12.05 10.81
CA VAL A 259 4.77 -13.42 10.32
C VAL A 259 5.98 -14.13 10.90
N SER A 260 5.76 -15.28 11.51
CA SER A 260 6.82 -16.08 12.11
C SER A 260 6.65 -17.57 11.82
N THR A 261 7.75 -18.31 11.86
CA THR A 261 7.72 -19.78 11.84
C THR A 261 7.98 -20.30 13.24
N VAL A 262 7.00 -21.00 13.81
CA VAL A 262 7.06 -21.56 15.17
C VAL A 262 6.92 -23.08 15.14
N ALA A 263 7.41 -23.77 16.16
CA ALA A 263 7.14 -25.20 16.31
C ALA A 263 5.67 -25.41 16.73
N GLY A 264 4.98 -26.36 16.11
CA GLY A 264 3.57 -26.65 16.40
C GLY A 264 2.87 -27.33 15.23
N GLY A 265 1.56 -27.50 15.32
CA GLY A 265 0.77 -28.15 14.27
C GLY A 265 0.95 -29.67 14.25
N VAL A 266 0.26 -30.31 13.31
CA VAL A 266 0.33 -31.75 13.06
C VAL A 266 1.61 -32.13 12.32
N ASN A 267 2.07 -31.28 11.40
CA ASN A 267 3.28 -31.54 10.60
C ASN A 267 4.56 -30.98 11.26
N GLY A 268 4.42 -30.07 12.23
CA GLY A 268 5.48 -29.73 13.20
C GLY A 268 6.03 -28.31 13.08
N LYS A 269 5.74 -27.59 11.99
CA LYS A 269 6.07 -26.16 11.82
C LYS A 269 4.85 -25.38 11.39
N LEU A 270 4.50 -24.35 12.16
CA LEU A 270 3.43 -23.41 11.83
C LEU A 270 4.02 -22.14 11.25
N VAL A 271 3.45 -21.66 10.15
CA VAL A 271 3.64 -20.29 9.68
C VAL A 271 2.47 -19.47 10.22
N ARG A 272 2.78 -18.59 11.16
CA ARG A 272 1.80 -17.87 11.96
C ARG A 272 1.83 -16.38 11.65
N LEU A 273 0.66 -15.84 11.35
CA LEU A 273 0.40 -14.40 11.38
C LEU A 273 -0.03 -14.02 12.80
N GLN A 274 0.54 -12.97 13.36
CA GLN A 274 0.22 -12.45 14.68
C GLN A 274 0.03 -10.94 14.63
N LEU A 275 -0.92 -10.43 15.40
CA LEU A 275 -1.10 -9.00 15.64
C LEU A 275 -0.45 -8.64 16.98
N ASP A 276 0.68 -7.94 16.93
CA ASP A 276 1.48 -7.58 18.10
C ASP A 276 1.30 -6.12 18.47
N ALA A 277 1.31 -5.83 19.77
CA ALA A 277 1.62 -4.50 20.26
C ALA A 277 3.13 -4.30 20.28
N VAL A 278 3.57 -3.14 19.84
CA VAL A 278 4.99 -2.76 19.81
C VAL A 278 5.21 -1.36 20.37
N LEU A 279 6.43 -1.12 20.81
CA LEU A 279 6.85 0.23 21.18
C LEU A 279 7.02 1.10 19.94
N GLN A 280 6.68 2.39 20.09
CA GLN A 280 6.88 3.42 19.09
C GLN A 280 7.83 4.48 19.65
N LEU A 281 8.86 4.83 18.87
CA LEU A 281 9.70 5.99 19.09
C LEU A 281 9.12 7.16 18.29
N VAL A 282 8.73 8.23 18.99
CA VAL A 282 8.37 9.51 18.38
C VAL A 282 9.64 10.35 18.28
N VAL A 283 9.94 10.82 17.07
CA VAL A 283 11.08 11.69 16.75
C VAL A 283 10.54 13.00 16.21
N ASP A 284 10.72 14.07 16.96
CA ASP A 284 10.19 15.37 16.62
C ASP A 284 11.22 16.24 15.90
N TRP A 285 10.88 16.70 14.69
CA TRP A 285 11.78 17.48 13.85
C TRP A 285 11.95 18.92 14.34
N ASP A 286 11.00 19.49 15.06
CA ASP A 286 11.08 20.91 15.45
C ASP A 286 11.87 21.06 16.74
N SER A 287 11.44 20.33 17.77
CA SER A 287 12.05 20.32 19.10
C SER A 287 13.31 19.45 19.18
N LYS A 288 13.57 18.63 18.16
CA LYS A 288 14.63 17.62 18.15
C LYS A 288 14.50 16.56 19.25
N SER A 289 13.32 16.47 19.86
CA SER A 289 13.08 15.57 20.97
C SER A 289 12.81 14.14 20.50
N MET A 290 13.16 13.18 21.35
CA MET A 290 12.79 11.78 21.17
C MET A 290 12.07 11.26 22.41
N SER A 291 11.05 10.43 22.21
CA SER A 291 10.40 9.70 23.30
C SER A 291 9.85 8.38 22.80
N PHE A 292 9.76 7.38 23.68
CA PHE A 292 9.12 6.11 23.33
C PHE A 292 8.00 5.74 24.30
N SER A 293 6.99 5.06 23.79
CA SER A 293 5.83 4.55 24.53
C SER A 293 5.27 3.31 23.85
N SER A 294 4.24 2.72 24.46
CA SER A 294 3.35 1.74 23.83
C SER A 294 2.01 2.42 23.50
N PRO A 295 1.80 2.92 22.27
CA PRO A 295 0.59 3.66 21.91
C PRO A 295 -0.69 2.81 22.01
N SER A 296 -0.59 1.49 21.80
CA SER A 296 -1.70 0.54 21.98
C SER A 296 -2.19 0.44 23.43
N GLY A 297 -1.43 0.95 24.39
CA GLY A 297 -1.73 0.88 25.83
C GLY A 297 -1.33 -0.45 26.48
N THR A 298 -0.97 -1.47 25.69
CA THR A 298 -0.39 -2.72 26.21
C THR A 298 0.94 -2.43 26.89
N VAL A 299 1.10 -2.86 28.14
CA VAL A 299 2.38 -2.72 28.84
C VAL A 299 3.38 -3.72 28.27
N ILE A 300 4.51 -3.22 27.77
CA ILE A 300 5.61 -4.01 27.24
C ILE A 300 6.80 -3.88 28.18
N ASP A 301 7.28 -5.01 28.70
CA ASP A 301 8.49 -5.07 29.50
C ASP A 301 9.72 -5.16 28.58
N ILE A 302 10.71 -4.30 28.83
CA ILE A 302 11.97 -4.29 28.10
C ILE A 302 13.17 -4.40 29.04
N ASP A 303 14.25 -5.01 28.57
CA ASP A 303 15.55 -5.09 29.25
C ASP A 303 16.70 -4.48 28.43
N GLY A 304 16.39 -3.90 27.27
CA GLY A 304 17.31 -3.08 26.49
C GLY A 304 16.60 -2.33 25.38
N TYR A 305 17.21 -1.27 24.87
CA TYR A 305 16.76 -0.59 23.65
C TYR A 305 17.93 0.04 22.88
N SER A 306 17.72 0.21 21.58
CA SER A 306 18.67 0.82 20.66
C SER A 306 17.94 1.77 19.71
N ILE A 307 18.48 2.99 19.58
CA ILE A 307 18.11 3.96 18.56
C ILE A 307 19.29 4.08 17.61
N LEU A 308 19.08 3.75 16.34
CA LEU A 308 20.13 3.64 15.34
C LEU A 308 19.95 4.69 14.24
N SER A 309 21.05 5.19 13.70
CA SER A 309 21.09 6.10 12.55
C SER A 309 22.37 5.85 11.74
N ASN A 310 22.24 5.38 10.50
CA ASN A 310 23.37 5.18 9.61
C ASN A 310 24.02 6.51 9.18
N SER A 311 23.24 7.59 9.14
CA SER A 311 23.64 8.94 8.75
C SER A 311 24.40 9.69 9.84
N GLY A 312 24.41 9.17 11.08
CA GLY A 312 25.04 9.83 12.20
C GLY A 312 24.16 10.90 12.84
N SER A 313 22.83 10.78 12.76
CA SER A 313 21.88 11.80 13.19
C SER A 313 21.59 11.83 14.71
N LEU A 314 22.50 11.30 15.54
CA LEU A 314 22.31 11.16 16.98
C LEU A 314 23.37 11.95 17.77
N SER A 315 22.94 12.61 18.84
CA SER A 315 23.79 13.37 19.76
C SER A 315 23.82 12.73 21.13
N VAL A 316 24.95 12.11 21.48
CA VAL A 316 25.16 11.52 22.81
C VAL A 316 25.08 12.60 23.91
N ALA A 317 25.54 13.82 23.63
CA ALA A 317 25.56 14.90 24.62
C ALA A 317 24.17 15.49 24.94
N GLN A 318 23.18 15.29 24.08
CA GLN A 318 21.80 15.79 24.25
C GLN A 318 20.79 14.66 24.56
N TRP A 319 21.28 13.43 24.61
CA TRP A 319 20.52 12.29 25.07
C TRP A 319 20.38 12.36 26.58
N ASN A 320 19.14 12.25 27.07
CA ASN A 320 18.84 12.10 28.49
C ASN A 320 18.45 10.63 28.69
N SER A 321 19.45 9.77 28.82
CA SER A 321 19.29 8.32 28.90
C SER A 321 18.53 7.89 30.16
N LEU A 322 18.13 6.61 30.25
CA LEU A 322 17.55 6.05 31.47
C LEU A 322 18.58 6.00 32.60
N ASP A 323 19.86 5.77 32.29
CA ASP A 323 20.98 5.92 33.24
C ASP A 323 21.07 7.36 33.79
N ASP A 324 21.03 8.38 32.93
CA ASP A 324 21.00 9.81 33.36
C ASP A 324 19.78 10.14 34.21
N GLN A 325 18.64 9.51 33.91
CA GLN A 325 17.40 9.60 34.69
C GLN A 325 17.43 8.79 35.99
N ASN A 326 18.56 8.13 36.30
CA ASN A 326 18.76 7.27 37.47
C ASN A 326 17.76 6.10 37.56
N VAL A 327 17.36 5.53 36.42
CA VAL A 327 16.53 4.34 36.38
C VAL A 327 17.37 3.13 36.80
N SER A 328 17.01 2.51 37.91
CA SER A 328 17.79 1.44 38.53
C SER A 328 18.13 0.29 37.56
N GLY A 329 19.42 0.00 37.44
CA GLY A 329 19.95 -1.12 36.66
C GLY A 329 20.17 -0.86 35.18
N TRP A 330 19.76 0.31 34.66
CA TRP A 330 19.99 0.72 33.28
C TRP A 330 21.35 1.40 33.14
N TYR A 331 22.04 1.10 32.05
CA TYR A 331 23.36 1.66 31.74
C TYR A 331 23.50 1.89 30.24
N GLU A 332 24.19 2.98 29.90
CA GLU A 332 24.57 3.28 28.52
C GLU A 332 25.57 2.26 27.97
N ALA A 333 25.31 1.76 26.76
CA ALA A 333 26.13 0.77 26.07
C ALA A 333 26.80 1.36 24.82
N LEU A 334 27.99 1.93 25.05
CA LEU A 334 28.87 2.45 24.00
C LEU A 334 28.15 3.39 23.00
N PRO A 335 27.41 4.40 23.49
CA PRO A 335 26.68 5.30 22.62
C PRO A 335 27.63 6.13 21.75
N ASN A 336 27.19 6.44 20.54
CA ASN A 336 27.90 7.27 19.56
C ASN A 336 26.87 7.93 18.63
N SER A 337 27.33 8.68 17.62
CA SER A 337 26.42 9.41 16.72
C SER A 337 25.57 8.52 15.82
N THR A 338 25.87 7.22 15.73
CA THR A 338 25.11 6.25 14.92
C THR A 338 24.28 5.27 15.74
N SER A 339 24.49 5.22 17.06
CA SER A 339 23.70 4.37 17.95
C SER A 339 23.67 4.90 19.37
N LEU A 340 22.45 4.99 19.93
CA LEU A 340 22.20 5.21 21.35
C LEU A 340 21.59 3.93 21.90
N ASN A 341 22.32 3.25 22.78
CA ASN A 341 21.91 1.93 23.28
C ASN A 341 21.94 1.93 24.80
N GLU A 342 20.92 1.35 25.43
CA GLU A 342 20.95 1.03 26.85
C GLU A 342 20.52 -0.42 27.09
N LEU A 343 21.04 -1.00 28.15
CA LEU A 343 20.61 -2.29 28.66
C LEU A 343 20.41 -2.25 30.16
N ASN A 344 19.55 -3.13 30.65
CA ASN A 344 19.48 -3.45 32.05
C ASN A 344 20.54 -4.49 32.40
N ALA A 345 21.54 -4.13 33.22
CA ALA A 345 22.60 -5.05 33.61
C ALA A 345 22.22 -5.96 34.81
N ASN A 346 21.06 -5.73 35.44
CA ASN A 346 20.58 -6.61 36.50
C ASN A 346 19.93 -7.85 35.89
N ALA A 347 20.33 -9.02 36.37
CA ALA A 347 19.70 -10.27 35.95
C ALA A 347 18.18 -10.25 36.25
N GLY A 348 17.36 -10.29 35.19
CA GLY A 348 15.90 -10.23 35.27
C GLY A 348 15.34 -8.82 35.56
N GLY A 349 16.15 -7.77 35.47
CA GLY A 349 15.69 -6.40 35.54
C GLY A 349 14.95 -6.02 34.25
N SER A 350 13.77 -5.43 34.36
CA SER A 350 12.98 -4.94 33.23
C SER A 350 12.38 -3.57 33.53
N LEU A 351 11.97 -2.89 32.46
CA LEU A 351 11.20 -1.66 32.51
C LEU A 351 9.85 -1.88 31.84
N ALA A 352 8.78 -1.70 32.61
CA ALA A 352 7.42 -1.65 32.08
C ALA A 352 7.19 -0.32 31.33
N VAL A 353 6.83 -0.42 30.05
CA VAL A 353 6.54 0.70 29.17
C VAL A 353 5.07 0.64 28.75
N GLY A 354 4.30 1.66 29.16
CA GLY A 354 2.90 1.82 28.78
C GLY A 354 2.71 3.00 27.82
N SER A 355 1.49 3.55 27.78
CA SER A 355 1.14 4.65 26.88
C SER A 355 1.79 6.00 27.23
N SER A 356 2.18 6.22 28.49
CA SER A 356 2.87 7.45 28.90
C SER A 356 4.27 7.52 28.26
N PRO A 357 4.57 8.55 27.44
CA PRO A 357 5.88 8.69 26.80
C PRO A 357 7.02 8.83 27.80
N ARG A 358 8.11 8.09 27.56
CA ARG A 358 9.39 8.28 28.23
C ARG A 358 10.28 9.15 27.37
N THR A 359 10.61 10.34 27.86
CA THR A 359 11.43 11.32 27.13
C THR A 359 12.91 10.96 27.19
N LEU A 360 13.60 11.09 26.06
CA LEU A 360 15.03 10.83 25.90
C LEU A 360 15.84 12.10 25.62
N GLY A 361 15.28 13.27 25.95
CA GLY A 361 15.92 14.56 25.70
C GLY A 361 15.79 15.00 24.25
N THR A 362 16.84 15.65 23.73
CA THR A 362 16.89 16.18 22.35
C THR A 362 18.02 15.59 21.50
N PRO A 363 18.16 14.25 21.44
CA PRO A 363 19.30 13.63 20.79
C PRO A 363 19.23 13.68 19.26
N PHE A 364 18.11 14.09 18.65
CA PHE A 364 17.95 14.08 17.21
C PHE A 364 18.69 15.24 16.54
N GLN A 365 19.73 14.95 15.78
CA GLN A 365 20.48 15.92 15.00
C GLN A 365 20.50 15.50 13.53
N PRO A 366 19.44 15.80 12.75
CA PRO A 366 19.34 15.32 11.38
C PRO A 366 20.54 15.79 10.55
N VAL A 367 21.26 14.83 9.96
CA VAL A 367 22.33 15.10 9.00
C VAL A 367 21.72 15.20 7.61
N ILE A 368 21.82 16.38 6.99
CA ILE A 368 21.38 16.60 5.62
C ILE A 368 22.54 16.23 4.68
N GLY A 369 22.41 15.10 3.99
CA GLY A 369 23.36 14.64 2.98
C GLY A 369 23.19 15.35 1.62
N PRO A 370 23.83 14.84 0.56
CA PRO A 370 23.54 15.27 -0.81
C PRO A 370 22.06 15.15 -1.18
N PHE A 371 21.64 15.86 -2.23
CA PHE A 371 20.29 15.73 -2.76
C PHE A 371 19.92 14.26 -3.01
N GLY A 372 18.71 13.86 -2.61
CA GLY A 372 18.16 12.53 -2.77
C GLY A 372 18.51 11.56 -1.62
N THR A 373 19.38 11.94 -0.68
CA THR A 373 19.60 11.08 0.50
C THR A 373 18.43 11.17 1.47
N PRO A 374 17.86 10.02 1.91
CA PRO A 374 16.77 10.03 2.89
C PRO A 374 17.16 10.78 4.17
N THR A 375 16.31 11.73 4.56
CA THR A 375 16.45 12.50 5.79
C THR A 375 15.57 11.88 6.88
N GLY A 376 16.17 11.52 8.03
CA GLY A 376 15.49 10.75 9.07
C GLY A 376 15.58 9.25 8.82
N ASP A 377 16.72 8.67 9.16
CA ASP A 377 17.02 7.24 9.03
C ASP A 377 17.00 6.51 10.38
N ILE A 378 16.26 7.06 11.33
CA ILE A 378 16.14 6.50 12.67
C ILE A 378 15.48 5.13 12.59
N LYS A 379 16.12 4.14 13.23
CA LYS A 379 15.55 2.84 13.54
C LYS A 379 15.47 2.68 15.05
N PHE A 380 14.44 1.98 15.50
CA PHE A 380 14.21 1.71 16.90
C PHE A 380 14.00 0.23 17.13
N GLU A 381 14.75 -0.33 18.07
CA GLU A 381 14.67 -1.73 18.48
C GLU A 381 14.69 -1.81 20.00
N TYR A 382 14.04 -2.83 20.56
CA TYR A 382 14.07 -3.10 21.99
C TYR A 382 14.19 -4.59 22.26
N ALA A 383 14.83 -4.93 23.37
CA ALA A 383 14.95 -6.29 23.85
C ALA A 383 13.89 -6.56 24.93
N THR A 384 13.25 -7.72 24.86
CA THR A 384 12.34 -8.21 25.91
C THR A 384 13.10 -9.08 26.90
N PRO A 385 12.62 -9.24 28.15
CA PRO A 385 13.24 -10.10 29.15
C PRO A 385 13.43 -11.57 28.75
N SER A 386 12.75 -12.04 27.69
CA SER A 386 12.98 -13.38 27.12
C SER A 386 14.18 -13.45 26.18
N GLY A 387 14.87 -12.33 25.95
CA GLY A 387 16.00 -12.21 25.02
C GLY A 387 15.60 -12.00 23.56
N GLU A 388 14.34 -11.69 23.28
CA GLU A 388 13.88 -11.38 21.92
C GLU A 388 14.19 -9.91 21.61
N VAL A 389 14.77 -9.64 20.44
CA VAL A 389 14.91 -8.27 19.92
C VAL A 389 13.77 -8.00 18.95
N VAL A 390 12.99 -6.98 19.28
CA VAL A 390 11.80 -6.56 18.53
C VAL A 390 12.07 -5.23 17.87
N GLN A 391 11.77 -5.14 16.58
CA GLN A 391 11.76 -3.87 15.86
C GLN A 391 10.51 -3.07 16.26
N GLY A 392 10.74 -1.89 16.83
CA GLY A 392 9.69 -0.93 17.15
C GLY A 392 9.34 -0.05 15.94
N LEU A 393 8.28 0.73 16.09
CA LEU A 393 7.88 1.74 15.09
C LEU A 393 8.63 3.05 15.33
N VAL A 394 8.88 3.80 14.25
CA VAL A 394 9.38 5.18 14.32
C VAL A 394 8.33 6.09 13.71
N LYS A 395 7.90 7.10 14.46
CA LYS A 395 6.97 8.13 14.03
C LYS A 395 7.67 9.47 14.02
N TYR A 396 7.78 10.09 12.87
CA TYR A 396 8.27 11.46 12.75
C TYR A 396 7.12 12.45 12.97
N THR A 397 7.38 13.50 13.75
CA THR A 397 6.47 14.65 13.94
C THR A 397 7.19 15.95 13.65
N GLY A 398 6.45 17.05 13.51
CA GLY A 398 6.99 18.36 13.16
C GLY A 398 7.34 18.49 11.67
N ASP A 399 7.99 19.60 11.32
CA ASP A 399 8.29 19.95 9.94
C ASP A 399 9.51 19.18 9.44
N ARG A 400 9.25 18.01 8.88
CA ARG A 400 10.27 17.12 8.33
C ARG A 400 10.94 17.77 7.12
N ILE A 401 12.25 18.01 7.23
CA ILE A 401 13.07 18.43 6.10
C ILE A 401 13.28 17.22 5.18
N VAL A 402 12.83 17.28 3.93
CA VAL A 402 13.05 16.25 2.90
C VAL A 402 14.03 16.77 1.86
N ASN A 403 15.25 16.22 1.81
CA ASN A 403 16.25 16.70 0.85
C ASN A 403 16.12 16.06 -0.53
N ASN A 404 14.93 16.14 -1.15
CA ASN A 404 14.62 15.53 -2.45
C ASN A 404 13.50 16.31 -3.17
N LEU A 405 13.18 15.94 -4.41
CA LEU A 405 11.90 16.24 -5.03
C LEU A 405 10.85 15.38 -4.32
N LEU A 406 9.84 16.03 -3.74
CA LEU A 406 8.84 15.41 -2.88
C LEU A 406 7.47 15.45 -3.55
N LEU A 407 6.85 14.29 -3.68
CA LEU A 407 5.41 14.16 -3.90
C LEU A 407 4.71 14.06 -2.54
N THR A 408 3.95 15.09 -2.16
CA THR A 408 3.05 15.02 -1.02
C THR A 408 1.65 14.66 -1.52
N VAL A 409 1.00 13.68 -0.89
CA VAL A 409 -0.36 13.25 -1.23
C VAL A 409 -1.23 13.31 0.00
N ASP A 410 -2.38 13.99 -0.09
CA ASP A 410 -3.36 14.00 1.00
C ASP A 410 -4.27 12.76 0.87
N PRO A 411 -4.14 11.75 1.75
CA PRO A 411 -4.94 10.54 1.67
C PRO A 411 -6.41 10.76 2.06
N ALA A 412 -6.79 11.95 2.53
CA ALA A 412 -8.19 12.26 2.84
C ALA A 412 -8.94 12.89 1.65
N THR A 413 -8.22 13.50 0.71
CA THR A 413 -8.81 14.26 -0.41
C THR A 413 -8.38 13.74 -1.78
N GLY A 414 -7.27 13.01 -1.85
CA GLY A 414 -6.65 12.55 -3.10
C GLY A 414 -5.77 13.60 -3.77
N GLU A 415 -5.70 14.82 -3.21
CA GLU A 415 -4.87 15.91 -3.72
C GLU A 415 -3.39 15.52 -3.65
N ALA A 416 -2.60 15.96 -4.62
CA ALA A 416 -1.16 15.75 -4.66
C ALA A 416 -0.40 17.03 -5.06
N GLN A 417 0.83 17.14 -4.58
CA GLN A 417 1.73 18.25 -4.82
C GLN A 417 3.14 17.75 -5.06
N LEU A 418 3.79 18.23 -6.12
CA LEU A 418 5.19 17.98 -6.43
C LEU A 418 6.02 19.20 -6.03
N LYS A 419 6.91 19.08 -5.05
CA LYS A 419 7.67 20.20 -4.47
C LYS A 419 9.17 19.88 -4.39
N ASN A 420 10.02 20.84 -4.75
CA ASN A 420 11.43 20.79 -4.41
C ASN A 420 11.59 21.08 -2.91
N SER A 421 11.61 20.03 -2.09
CA SER A 421 11.80 20.16 -0.63
C SER A 421 13.28 20.25 -0.24
N SER A 422 14.21 20.19 -1.20
CA SER A 422 15.64 20.31 -0.95
C SER A 422 16.08 21.76 -0.72
N LEU A 423 17.29 21.92 -0.19
CA LEU A 423 17.93 23.23 0.01
C LEU A 423 18.63 23.77 -1.25
N THR A 424 18.51 23.08 -2.38
CA THR A 424 19.21 23.41 -3.62
C THR A 424 18.22 23.62 -4.76
N THR A 425 18.50 24.58 -5.65
CA THR A 425 17.76 24.71 -6.90
C THR A 425 17.98 23.47 -7.77
N ILE A 426 16.90 22.91 -8.29
CA ILE A 426 16.94 21.77 -9.20
C ILE A 426 16.34 22.14 -10.56
N THR A 427 16.64 21.36 -11.58
CA THR A 427 16.01 21.52 -12.90
C THR A 427 15.66 20.14 -13.43
N ILE A 428 14.38 19.92 -13.71
CA ILE A 428 13.82 18.63 -14.13
C ILE A 428 13.22 18.73 -15.53
N ASP A 429 13.35 17.68 -16.33
CA ASP A 429 12.76 17.57 -17.66
C ASP A 429 11.84 16.34 -17.80
N GLY A 430 11.59 15.61 -16.72
CA GLY A 430 10.59 14.55 -16.69
C GLY A 430 10.26 14.07 -15.28
N TYR A 431 9.07 13.52 -15.09
CA TYR A 431 8.69 12.81 -13.87
C TYR A 431 7.66 11.71 -14.16
N SER A 432 7.63 10.71 -13.27
CA SER A 432 6.68 9.61 -13.28
C SER A 432 6.20 9.33 -11.85
N ILE A 433 4.91 9.14 -11.69
CA ILE A 433 4.27 8.67 -10.45
C ILE A 433 3.74 7.27 -10.74
N LEU A 434 4.19 6.29 -9.97
CA LEU A 434 3.85 4.88 -10.15
C LEU A 434 3.00 4.37 -8.98
N SER A 435 2.18 3.35 -9.23
CA SER A 435 1.40 2.61 -8.24
C SER A 435 1.29 1.16 -8.68
N ASP A 436 1.81 0.23 -7.88
CA ASP A 436 1.72 -1.21 -8.15
C ASP A 436 0.27 -1.71 -8.01
N SER A 437 -0.49 -1.12 -7.10
CA SER A 437 -1.89 -1.45 -6.80
C SER A 437 -2.89 -0.81 -7.76
N GLY A 438 -2.48 0.18 -8.57
CA GLY A 438 -3.38 0.89 -9.47
C GLY A 438 -4.16 2.01 -8.79
N SER A 439 -3.54 2.73 -7.86
CA SER A 439 -4.17 3.76 -7.01
C SER A 439 -4.23 5.16 -7.63
N LEU A 440 -3.87 5.30 -8.91
CA LEU A 440 -3.89 6.59 -9.62
C LEU A 440 -5.18 6.78 -10.42
N ILE A 441 -5.60 8.04 -10.58
CA ILE A 441 -6.79 8.43 -11.34
C ILE A 441 -6.36 9.10 -12.66
N PRO A 442 -6.18 8.33 -13.75
CA PRO A 442 -5.86 8.88 -15.07
C PRO A 442 -7.11 9.51 -15.69
N GLY A 443 -7.27 10.83 -15.57
CA GLY A 443 -8.38 11.52 -16.23
C GLY A 443 -8.20 13.03 -16.24
N ASN A 444 -8.52 13.65 -17.38
CA ASN A 444 -8.47 15.10 -17.57
C ASN A 444 -9.29 15.79 -16.48
N GLY A 445 -8.61 16.52 -15.60
CA GLY A 445 -9.19 17.29 -14.50
C GLY A 445 -9.08 16.65 -13.10
N SER A 446 -8.75 15.36 -12.99
CA SER A 446 -8.37 14.76 -11.70
C SER A 446 -6.87 14.91 -11.49
N TRP A 447 -6.06 14.46 -12.45
CA TRP A 447 -4.65 14.80 -12.52
C TRP A 447 -4.50 16.15 -13.21
N LEU A 448 -3.94 17.13 -12.51
CA LEU A 448 -3.61 18.45 -13.06
C LEU A 448 -2.15 18.42 -13.52
N SER A 449 -1.91 17.87 -14.70
CA SER A 449 -0.58 17.75 -15.28
C SER A 449 0.06 19.13 -15.55
N LEU A 450 1.38 19.16 -15.77
CA LEU A 450 2.09 20.38 -16.17
C LEU A 450 1.67 20.80 -17.60
N ASP A 451 1.37 19.85 -18.48
CA ASP A 451 0.76 20.13 -19.79
C ASP A 451 -0.61 20.83 -19.63
N ASP A 452 -1.48 20.34 -18.74
CA ASP A 452 -2.77 20.98 -18.42
C ASP A 452 -2.60 22.38 -17.80
N GLN A 453 -1.50 22.62 -17.08
CA GLN A 453 -1.14 23.92 -16.52
C GLN A 453 -0.53 24.87 -17.55
N ASN A 454 -0.33 24.44 -18.81
CA ASN A 454 0.35 25.15 -19.88
C ASN A 454 1.82 25.47 -19.54
N GLU A 455 2.48 24.61 -18.76
CA GLU A 455 3.92 24.71 -18.53
C GLU A 455 4.67 24.35 -19.81
N GLY A 456 5.49 25.28 -20.28
CA GLY A 456 6.01 25.25 -21.66
C GLY A 456 6.78 23.98 -22.01
N GLY A 457 6.25 23.19 -22.94
CA GLY A 457 6.92 22.03 -23.56
C GLY A 457 6.76 20.69 -22.83
N TRP A 458 6.03 20.66 -21.72
CA TRP A 458 5.64 19.42 -21.03
C TRP A 458 4.56 18.68 -21.81
N ILE A 459 4.61 17.34 -21.78
CA ILE A 459 3.70 16.46 -22.52
C ILE A 459 3.39 15.23 -21.65
N GLU A 460 2.11 14.88 -21.55
CA GLU A 460 1.64 13.66 -20.89
C GLU A 460 1.99 12.38 -21.66
N ALA A 461 2.36 11.32 -20.92
CA ALA A 461 2.65 10.01 -21.47
C ALA A 461 1.60 8.98 -21.04
N ALA A 462 0.60 8.75 -21.91
CA ALA A 462 -0.39 7.66 -21.86
C ALA A 462 -0.80 7.22 -20.42
N PRO A 463 -1.47 8.10 -19.66
CA PRO A 463 -1.73 7.86 -18.24
C PRO A 463 -2.60 6.62 -18.00
N THR A 464 -2.29 5.89 -16.93
CA THR A 464 -3.01 4.69 -16.46
C THR A 464 -3.22 4.76 -14.95
N ALA A 465 -3.99 3.82 -14.39
CA ALA A 465 -4.15 3.73 -12.93
C ALA A 465 -2.85 3.34 -12.20
N ASN A 466 -1.86 2.81 -12.92
CA ASN A 466 -0.57 2.39 -12.38
C ASN A 466 0.54 3.40 -12.63
N VAL A 467 0.40 4.29 -13.62
CA VAL A 467 1.47 5.22 -14.02
C VAL A 467 0.88 6.52 -14.56
N LEU A 468 1.34 7.65 -14.00
CA LEU A 468 1.16 9.00 -14.55
C LEU A 468 2.54 9.59 -14.82
N SER A 469 2.84 9.98 -16.05
CA SER A 469 4.17 10.47 -16.43
C SER A 469 4.10 11.68 -17.34
N GLU A 470 5.03 12.60 -17.18
CA GLU A 470 5.26 13.70 -18.10
C GLU A 470 6.74 13.86 -18.45
N LEU A 471 6.99 14.38 -19.65
CA LEU A 471 8.33 14.70 -20.15
C LEU A 471 8.31 16.06 -20.86
N ASN A 472 9.37 16.83 -20.70
CA ASN A 472 9.66 18.01 -21.50
C ASN A 472 10.86 17.76 -22.43
N PRO A 473 10.63 17.29 -23.68
CA PRO A 473 11.72 16.90 -24.57
C PRO A 473 12.52 18.08 -25.15
N THR A 474 12.09 19.33 -24.93
CA THR A 474 12.70 20.52 -25.55
C THR A 474 13.09 21.61 -24.54
N GLY A 475 12.85 21.38 -23.26
CA GLY A 475 13.02 22.33 -22.19
C GLY A 475 13.13 21.63 -20.84
N ALA A 476 12.96 22.38 -19.76
CA ALA A 476 12.98 21.87 -18.39
C ALA A 476 12.29 22.85 -17.45
N ALA A 477 11.82 22.39 -16.30
CA ALA A 477 11.33 23.22 -15.21
C ALA A 477 12.43 23.41 -14.16
N THR A 478 12.76 24.65 -13.84
CA THR A 478 13.66 24.99 -12.72
C THR A 478 12.83 25.26 -11.47
N LEU A 479 13.15 24.57 -10.38
CA LEU A 479 12.48 24.72 -9.09
C LEU A 479 13.48 25.21 -8.05
N LEU A 480 13.25 26.40 -7.49
CA LEU A 480 13.93 26.88 -6.29
C LEU A 480 13.52 26.03 -5.07
N PRO A 481 14.30 26.04 -3.98
CA PRO A 481 13.86 25.47 -2.70
C PRO A 481 12.45 25.95 -2.33
N GLY A 482 11.56 25.01 -2.04
CA GLY A 482 10.17 25.28 -1.66
C GLY A 482 9.19 25.44 -2.82
N GLN A 483 9.65 25.60 -4.07
CA GLN A 483 8.75 25.70 -5.23
C GLN A 483 8.23 24.34 -5.69
N GLY A 484 7.08 24.33 -6.34
CA GLY A 484 6.45 23.11 -6.82
C GLY A 484 5.21 23.36 -7.67
N PHE A 485 4.52 22.27 -8.00
CA PHE A 485 3.27 22.24 -8.75
C PHE A 485 2.20 21.49 -7.97
N SER A 486 0.96 21.99 -7.99
CA SER A 486 -0.19 21.17 -7.61
C SER A 486 -0.44 20.20 -8.76
N LEU A 487 -0.67 18.93 -8.44
CA LEU A 487 -0.98 17.88 -9.41
C LEU A 487 -2.45 17.43 -9.33
N GLY A 488 -3.28 18.18 -8.61
CA GLY A 488 -4.71 17.89 -8.46
C GLY A 488 -4.99 16.62 -7.68
N ASN A 489 -6.21 16.07 -7.85
CA ASN A 489 -6.69 14.87 -7.18
C ASN A 489 -6.30 13.59 -7.94
N LEU A 490 -5.00 13.32 -8.04
CA LEU A 490 -4.50 12.15 -8.78
C LEU A 490 -4.61 10.83 -8.03
N PHE A 491 -4.80 10.85 -6.71
CA PHE A 491 -4.81 9.65 -5.86
C PHE A 491 -6.24 9.19 -5.55
N ASP A 492 -6.52 7.89 -5.70
CA ASP A 492 -7.78 7.28 -5.26
C ASP A 492 -7.80 7.16 -3.72
N TYR A 493 -8.20 8.24 -3.06
CA TYR A 493 -8.31 8.28 -1.61
C TYR A 493 -9.40 7.35 -1.02
N ALA A 494 -10.30 6.82 -1.85
CA ALA A 494 -11.41 5.98 -1.40
C ALA A 494 -11.04 4.49 -1.34
N SER A 495 -10.24 4.02 -2.30
CA SER A 495 -9.86 2.60 -2.42
C SER A 495 -8.39 2.35 -2.70
N GLY A 496 -7.59 3.37 -2.97
CA GLY A 496 -6.17 3.25 -3.29
C GLY A 496 -5.31 2.87 -2.09
N ASP A 497 -4.35 1.98 -2.32
CA ASP A 497 -3.28 1.69 -1.37
C ASP A 497 -2.27 2.86 -1.37
N GLN A 498 -1.70 3.18 -0.21
CA GLN A 498 -0.66 4.22 -0.07
C GLN A 498 0.70 3.71 -0.57
N ASP A 499 0.79 3.39 -1.86
CA ASP A 499 1.92 2.70 -2.49
C ASP A 499 2.66 3.51 -3.56
N LEU A 500 2.30 4.80 -3.70
CA LEU A 500 2.89 5.63 -4.75
C LEU A 500 4.41 5.75 -4.66
N GLU A 501 5.05 5.68 -5.83
CA GLU A 501 6.47 5.95 -6.03
C GLU A 501 6.64 7.16 -6.96
N LEU A 502 7.68 7.97 -6.73
CA LEU A 502 8.05 9.10 -7.58
C LEU A 502 9.40 8.82 -8.23
N GLU A 503 9.45 8.97 -9.54
CA GLU A 503 10.68 9.05 -10.32
C GLU A 503 10.74 10.39 -11.05
N PHE A 504 11.95 10.92 -11.27
CA PHE A 504 12.15 12.14 -12.03
C PHE A 504 13.48 12.14 -12.77
N LEU A 505 13.59 12.96 -13.82
CA LEU A 505 14.81 13.18 -14.59
C LEU A 505 15.32 14.59 -14.29
N PHE A 506 16.61 14.71 -13.97
CA PHE A 506 17.26 16.02 -14.04
C PHE A 506 17.49 16.39 -15.50
N ALA A 507 17.43 17.69 -15.79
CA ALA A 507 17.60 18.22 -17.13
C ALA A 507 18.85 17.68 -17.84
N GLY A 508 18.63 16.97 -18.94
CA GLY A 508 19.69 16.39 -19.78
C GLY A 508 20.29 15.07 -19.27
N GLU A 509 19.77 14.50 -18.18
CA GLU A 509 20.09 13.14 -17.74
C GLU A 509 19.17 12.12 -18.46
N SER A 510 19.67 10.89 -18.66
CA SER A 510 18.88 9.79 -19.24
C SER A 510 18.45 8.75 -18.21
N GLU A 511 18.99 8.83 -17.00
CA GLU A 511 18.72 7.89 -15.91
C GLU A 511 17.77 8.55 -14.92
N ALA A 512 16.63 7.91 -14.67
CA ALA A 512 15.67 8.38 -13.69
C ALA A 512 16.27 8.32 -12.26
N ARG A 513 15.87 9.28 -11.44
CA ARG A 513 16.18 9.36 -10.01
C ARG A 513 14.92 9.15 -9.21
N THR A 514 15.05 8.49 -8.07
CA THR A 514 13.94 8.27 -7.14
C THR A 514 13.68 9.54 -6.32
N GLY A 515 12.47 10.07 -6.42
CA GLY A 515 11.94 11.12 -5.56
C GLY A 515 11.46 10.58 -4.22
N ALA A 516 11.04 11.49 -3.34
CA ALA A 516 10.40 11.13 -2.08
C ALA A 516 8.87 11.18 -2.22
N VAL A 517 8.17 10.33 -1.46
CA VAL A 517 6.70 10.37 -1.35
C VAL A 517 6.32 10.49 0.13
N LEU A 518 5.36 11.36 0.44
CA LEU A 518 4.82 11.55 1.78
C LEU A 518 3.30 11.63 1.73
N TYR A 519 2.63 10.81 2.54
CA TYR A 519 1.18 10.94 2.75
C TYR A 519 0.91 11.83 3.95
N GLY A 520 0.13 12.89 3.74
CA GLY A 520 -0.20 13.85 4.78
C GLY A 520 -0.88 15.10 4.23
N SER A 521 -1.20 16.03 5.13
CA SER A 521 -1.82 17.30 4.75
C SER A 521 -0.96 18.04 3.73
N ILE A 522 -1.60 18.50 2.66
CA ILE A 522 -0.96 19.38 1.69
C ILE A 522 -1.13 20.82 2.18
N PHE A 523 -0.02 21.53 2.21
CA PHE A 523 -0.01 22.98 2.39
C PHE A 523 0.02 23.63 1.00
N PRO A 524 -0.69 24.74 0.78
CA PRO A 524 -0.61 25.47 -0.48
C PRO A 524 0.86 25.69 -0.87
N LEU A 525 1.22 25.46 -2.14
CA LEU A 525 2.51 25.93 -2.62
C LEU A 525 2.54 27.44 -2.35
N ALA A 526 3.51 27.87 -1.56
CA ALA A 526 3.82 29.28 -1.52
C ALA A 526 4.20 29.67 -2.95
N THR A 527 3.45 30.58 -3.56
CA THR A 527 3.91 31.28 -4.77
C THR A 527 5.13 32.15 -4.49
N GLY A 528 5.65 32.12 -3.26
CA GLY A 528 6.47 33.17 -2.73
C GLY A 528 5.62 34.41 -2.53
N ASP A 529 5.61 35.01 -1.35
CA ASP A 529 5.20 36.41 -1.24
C ASP A 529 6.34 37.19 -0.62
N ALA A 530 7.04 37.96 -1.45
CA ALA A 530 8.14 38.80 -1.02
C ALA A 530 7.71 40.23 -0.68
N ASP A 531 6.40 40.54 -0.68
CA ASP A 531 5.83 41.77 -0.13
C ASP A 531 5.62 41.58 1.38
N PHE A 532 6.68 41.74 2.16
CA PHE A 532 6.70 41.45 3.58
C PHE A 532 6.07 42.56 4.42
N ASP A 533 5.89 43.77 3.88
CA ASP A 533 5.20 44.85 4.57
C ASP A 533 3.78 45.16 4.06
N ASP A 534 3.25 44.28 3.18
CA ASP A 534 1.90 44.29 2.61
C ASP A 534 1.59 45.63 1.90
N ASP A 535 2.59 46.30 1.32
CA ASP A 535 2.43 47.61 0.69
C ASP A 535 2.07 47.54 -0.80
N GLY A 536 2.08 46.34 -1.36
CA GLY A 536 1.74 46.02 -2.75
C GLY A 536 2.91 46.07 -3.71
N ALA A 537 4.14 46.34 -3.23
CA ALA A 537 5.36 46.34 -4.01
C ALA A 537 6.44 45.45 -3.37
N VAL A 538 7.23 44.77 -4.20
CA VAL A 538 8.41 44.03 -3.73
C VAL A 538 9.65 44.87 -3.98
N ASP A 539 10.14 45.56 -2.96
CA ASP A 539 11.24 46.51 -3.06
C ASP A 539 12.30 46.41 -1.93
N GLY A 540 13.06 47.49 -1.71
CA GLY A 540 14.09 47.53 -0.68
C GLY A 540 13.55 47.50 0.77
N GLY A 541 12.27 47.85 0.98
CA GLY A 541 11.56 47.70 2.25
C GLY A 541 11.44 46.24 2.66
N ASP A 542 11.08 45.40 1.70
CA ASP A 542 11.00 43.95 1.88
C ASP A 542 12.37 43.31 2.09
N PHE A 543 13.37 43.74 1.32
CA PHE A 543 14.74 43.28 1.54
C PHE A 543 15.20 43.55 2.97
N LEU A 544 14.81 44.68 3.55
CA LEU A 544 15.10 45.02 4.94
C LEU A 544 14.26 44.20 5.94
N ALA A 545 13.06 43.76 5.59
CA ALA A 545 12.29 42.82 6.41
C ALA A 545 12.98 41.45 6.46
N TRP A 546 13.34 40.89 5.30
CA TRP A 546 14.16 39.67 5.20
C TRP A 546 15.48 39.78 5.95
N GLN A 547 16.24 40.86 5.74
CA GLN A 547 17.52 41.04 6.40
C GLN A 547 17.40 41.09 7.93
N ARG A 548 16.27 41.60 8.45
CA ARG A 548 16.00 41.66 9.90
C ARG A 548 15.56 40.31 10.47
N GLY A 549 14.83 39.50 9.71
CA GLY A 549 14.44 38.15 10.13
C GLY A 549 15.50 37.09 9.87
N PHE A 550 16.50 37.36 9.03
CA PHE A 550 17.52 36.39 8.64
C PHE A 550 18.12 35.65 9.84
N GLY A 551 17.97 34.33 9.84
CA GLY A 551 18.40 33.44 10.94
C GLY A 551 17.29 33.04 11.90
N ILE A 552 16.04 33.50 11.74
CA ILE A 552 14.89 32.86 12.38
C ILE A 552 14.76 31.44 11.80
N GLY A 553 14.84 30.43 12.65
CA GLY A 553 14.86 29.03 12.23
C GLY A 553 13.51 28.32 12.25
N SER A 554 12.49 28.91 12.88
CA SER A 554 11.09 28.45 12.90
C SER A 554 10.16 29.54 13.47
N GLY A 555 8.88 29.50 13.09
CA GLY A 555 7.84 30.42 13.59
C GLY A 555 7.90 31.85 13.05
N ALA A 556 8.64 32.08 11.96
CA ALA A 556 8.59 33.33 11.21
C ALA A 556 7.20 33.57 10.62
N ALA A 557 6.77 34.83 10.60
CA ALA A 557 5.65 35.26 9.76
C ALA A 557 6.20 35.85 8.47
N ALA A 558 5.35 36.01 7.44
CA ALA A 558 5.71 36.70 6.19
C ALA A 558 6.39 38.06 6.45
N SER A 559 5.88 38.85 7.41
CA SER A 559 6.51 40.13 7.82
C SER A 559 7.91 40.04 8.43
N ASN A 560 8.40 38.85 8.73
CA ASN A 560 9.77 38.59 9.12
C ASN A 560 10.67 38.26 7.93
N GLY A 561 10.12 38.20 6.72
CA GLY A 561 10.84 37.83 5.51
C GLY A 561 10.80 36.35 5.17
N ASP A 562 9.77 35.64 5.65
CA ASP A 562 9.50 34.24 5.30
C ASP A 562 8.63 34.22 4.03
N ALA A 563 9.31 34.24 2.89
CA ALA A 563 8.67 34.35 1.59
C ALA A 563 8.10 33.01 1.12
N ASN A 564 8.75 31.91 1.49
CA ASN A 564 8.31 30.56 1.11
C ASN A 564 7.31 29.94 2.10
N GLY A 565 7.01 30.63 3.21
CA GLY A 565 6.08 30.19 4.24
C GLY A 565 6.55 28.96 5.02
N ASP A 566 7.86 28.71 5.08
CA ASP A 566 8.45 27.55 5.76
C ASP A 566 8.72 27.82 7.26
N GLY A 567 8.37 29.01 7.75
CA GLY A 567 8.55 29.42 9.13
C GLY A 567 10.00 29.78 9.46
N ALA A 568 10.94 29.68 8.53
CA ALA A 568 12.30 30.16 8.66
C ALA A 568 12.53 31.39 7.78
N VAL A 569 13.61 32.12 8.06
CA VAL A 569 14.05 33.25 7.20
C VAL A 569 15.49 33.02 6.83
N ASN A 570 15.70 32.57 5.59
CA ASN A 570 16.97 32.07 5.10
C ASN A 570 17.21 32.45 3.63
N ALA A 571 18.19 31.81 2.97
CA ALA A 571 18.56 32.13 1.60
C ALA A 571 17.46 31.77 0.57
N ALA A 572 16.56 30.85 0.89
CA ALA A 572 15.42 30.50 0.05
C ALA A 572 14.43 31.67 -0.07
N ASP A 573 14.17 32.37 1.03
CA ASP A 573 13.30 33.55 1.04
C ASP A 573 13.91 34.72 0.26
N LEU A 574 15.23 34.89 0.39
CA LEU A 574 15.94 35.87 -0.41
C LEU A 574 15.82 35.57 -1.91
N ALA A 575 15.94 34.30 -2.31
CA ALA A 575 15.82 33.92 -3.71
C ALA A 575 14.42 34.23 -4.27
N ILE A 576 13.37 34.09 -3.44
CA ILE A 576 12.02 34.51 -3.80
C ILE A 576 11.93 36.03 -3.93
N TRP A 577 12.47 36.78 -2.97
CA TRP A 577 12.53 38.24 -3.07
C TRP A 577 13.29 38.71 -4.32
N GLU A 578 14.45 38.10 -4.64
CA GLU A 578 15.22 38.41 -5.84
C GLU A 578 14.41 38.15 -7.13
N SER A 579 13.59 37.10 -7.13
CA SER A 579 12.74 36.73 -8.26
C SER A 579 11.53 37.66 -8.44
N GLN A 580 11.04 38.27 -7.36
CA GLN A 580 9.87 39.13 -7.35
C GLN A 580 10.21 40.62 -7.30
N TYR A 581 11.48 40.98 -7.08
CA TYR A 581 11.92 42.37 -6.96
C TYR A 581 11.50 43.25 -8.13
N GLY A 582 10.86 44.37 -7.82
CA GLY A 582 10.30 45.31 -8.80
C GLY A 582 8.91 44.92 -9.30
N SER A 583 8.31 43.85 -8.79
CA SER A 583 6.89 43.54 -9.00
C SER A 583 6.05 44.51 -8.17
N SER A 584 5.02 45.08 -8.79
CA SER A 584 4.00 45.86 -8.09
C SER A 584 2.64 45.28 -8.47
N SER A 585 1.84 44.86 -7.49
CA SER A 585 0.47 44.49 -7.79
C SER A 585 -0.28 45.76 -8.19
N MET A 586 -0.59 45.89 -9.48
CA MET A 586 -1.58 46.88 -9.90
C MET A 586 -2.94 46.37 -9.42
N ALA A 587 -3.27 46.68 -8.17
CA ALA A 587 -4.63 46.56 -7.67
C ALA A 587 -5.54 47.37 -8.61
N SER A 588 -6.23 46.66 -9.52
CA SER A 588 -7.37 47.21 -10.21
C SER A 588 -8.39 47.56 -9.13
N ALA A 589 -8.54 48.84 -8.85
CA ALA A 589 -9.57 49.36 -7.97
C ALA A 589 -10.94 48.95 -8.55
N THR A 590 -11.47 47.81 -8.11
CA THR A 590 -12.89 47.54 -8.22
C THR A 590 -13.56 48.51 -7.26
N ALA A 591 -14.29 49.48 -7.82
CA ALA A 591 -15.14 50.37 -7.05
C ALA A 591 -16.20 49.52 -6.33
N ILE A 592 -15.94 49.18 -5.08
CA ILE A 592 -16.96 48.64 -4.19
C ILE A 592 -17.97 49.77 -4.00
N ALA A 593 -19.16 49.61 -4.57
CA ALA A 593 -20.27 50.50 -4.27
C ALA A 593 -20.50 50.45 -2.76
N THR A 594 -20.15 51.53 -2.06
CA THR A 594 -20.44 51.71 -0.65
C THR A 594 -21.96 51.63 -0.45
N PRO A 595 -22.46 50.69 0.37
CA PRO A 595 -23.87 50.71 0.74
C PRO A 595 -24.13 52.00 1.55
N GLU A 596 -24.87 52.96 0.99
CA GLU A 596 -25.24 54.15 1.76
C GLU A 596 -26.13 53.77 2.95
N PRO A 597 -25.74 54.05 4.19
CA PRO A 597 -26.59 53.79 5.33
C PRO A 597 -27.60 54.95 5.47
N SER A 598 -28.89 54.65 5.29
CA SER A 598 -29.99 55.34 5.99
C SER A 598 -30.21 56.87 5.79
N SER A 599 -29.71 57.49 4.71
CA SER A 599 -30.06 58.90 4.37
C SER A 599 -31.57 59.11 4.10
N TRP A 600 -32.25 58.07 3.61
CA TRP A 600 -33.69 58.09 3.33
C TRP A 600 -34.55 58.00 4.60
N LEU A 601 -34.06 57.33 5.65
CA LEU A 601 -34.77 57.24 6.94
C LEU A 601 -34.72 58.57 7.69
N LEU A 602 -33.62 59.32 7.59
CA LEU A 602 -33.52 60.68 8.13
C LEU A 602 -34.39 61.68 7.34
N ALA A 603 -34.49 61.53 6.01
CA ALA A 603 -35.38 62.35 5.19
C ALA A 603 -36.88 62.08 5.48
N MET A 604 -37.28 60.82 5.69
CA MET A 604 -38.67 60.49 6.03
C MET A 604 -39.05 60.89 7.47
N ALA A 605 -38.12 60.82 8.43
CA ALA A 605 -38.33 61.32 9.78
C ALA A 605 -38.53 62.85 9.82
N ALA A 606 -37.79 63.60 8.99
CA ALA A 606 -37.92 65.05 8.89
C ALA A 606 -39.27 65.49 8.27
N VAL A 607 -39.77 64.77 7.26
CA VAL A 607 -41.09 65.05 6.66
C VAL A 607 -42.23 64.70 7.61
N GLY A 608 -42.12 63.61 8.38
CA GLY A 608 -43.11 63.20 9.39
C GLY A 608 -43.29 64.22 10.53
N ALA A 609 -42.20 64.88 10.97
CA ALA A 609 -42.25 65.90 12.01
C ALA A 609 -42.95 67.20 11.55
N VAL A 610 -42.81 67.58 10.27
CA VAL A 610 -43.45 68.78 9.68
C VAL A 610 -44.95 68.56 9.48
N VAL A 611 -45.39 67.37 9.07
CA VAL A 611 -46.82 67.05 8.88
C VAL A 611 -47.60 67.00 10.20
N MET A 612 -46.95 66.58 11.31
CA MET A 612 -47.57 66.60 12.65
C MET A 612 -47.69 68.01 13.24
N GLN A 613 -46.80 68.95 12.88
CA GLN A 613 -46.90 70.35 13.31
C GLN A 613 -47.98 71.14 12.54
N VAL A 614 -48.25 70.80 11.28
CA VAL A 614 -49.34 71.44 10.50
C VAL A 614 -50.72 70.96 10.94
N ARG A 615 -50.87 69.69 11.35
CA ARG A 615 -52.15 69.14 11.85
C ARG A 615 -52.56 69.63 13.25
N LYS A 616 -51.63 70.09 14.10
CA LYS A 616 -51.95 70.68 15.42
C LYS A 616 -52.37 72.15 15.35
N ARG A 617 -52.22 72.84 14.21
CA ARG A 617 -52.63 74.24 14.03
C ARG A 617 -54.00 74.44 13.37
N SER A 618 -54.68 73.37 12.95
CA SER A 618 -55.99 73.42 12.27
C SER A 618 -57.18 72.90 13.10
N LEU A 619 -57.03 72.73 14.42
CA LEU A 619 -58.12 72.27 15.33
C LEU A 619 -58.38 73.22 16.51
N PHE A 620 -57.93 74.48 16.44
CA PHE A 620 -58.22 75.50 17.46
C PHE A 620 -58.67 76.83 16.83
N CYS A 621 -59.74 76.76 16.03
CA CYS A 621 -60.56 77.92 15.66
C CYS A 621 -61.91 77.44 15.13
N GLU A 622 -62.88 77.16 16.03
CA GLU A 622 -64.34 77.33 15.82
C GLU A 622 -65.11 76.83 17.06
N ARG A 623 -65.23 77.71 18.07
CA ARG A 623 -66.43 78.09 18.85
C ARG A 623 -66.05 78.64 20.22
#